data_AF-A0A7C2LA24-F1
#
_entry.id   AF-A0A7C2LA24-F1
#
_cell.length_a   1.000
_cell.length_b   1.000
_cell.length_c   1.000
_cell.angle_alpha   90.00
_cell.angle_beta   90.00
_cell.angle_gamma   90.00
#
_symmetry.space_group_name_H-M   'P 1'
#
loop_
_entity.id
_entity.type
_entity.pdbx_description
1 polymer ?
#
loop_
_entity_poly.entity_id
_entity_poly.type
_entity_poly.pdbx_seq_one_letter_code
_entity_poly.pdbx_strand_id
1 'polypeptide(L)'
;MMRVEPRETIDIQRWKLRDAARQLEAQFLHQLLRAMRRTIVRTQSSYAVQMYTDMTDEALARQLAQSDQFGLGKLVYEKLSPYVQTLETVLGGNENEQT
;
A
#
# COMPACT_ATOMS: atom_id res chain seq x y z
N MET A 1 29.37 15.09 -4.22
CA MET A 1 28.27 14.62 -3.36
C MET A 1 27.08 15.54 -3.58
N MET A 2 25.95 15.01 -4.05
CA MET A 2 24.73 15.77 -4.29
C MET A 2 23.98 15.88 -2.96
N ARG A 3 23.90 17.09 -2.39
CA ARG A 3 23.07 17.34 -1.21
C ARG A 3 21.62 17.34 -1.70
N VAL A 4 20.88 16.30 -1.37
CA VAL A 4 19.43 16.24 -1.60
C VAL A 4 18.80 17.20 -0.60
N GLU A 5 18.09 18.21 -1.10
CA GLU A 5 17.45 19.22 -0.27
C GLU A 5 16.35 18.57 0.61
N PRO A 6 16.16 18.99 1.87
CA PRO A 6 15.22 18.36 2.81
C PRO A 6 13.78 18.23 2.28
N ARG A 7 13.35 19.18 1.42
CA ARG A 7 12.03 19.18 0.78
C ARG A 7 11.84 18.02 -0.21
N GLU A 8 12.89 17.66 -0.96
CA GLU A 8 12.85 16.59 -1.96
C GLU A 8 12.69 15.21 -1.29
N THR A 9 13.35 15.01 -0.14
CA THR A 9 13.25 13.76 0.64
C THR A 9 11.83 13.52 1.14
N ILE A 10 11.15 14.54 1.67
CA ILE A 10 9.79 14.42 2.21
C ILE A 10 8.79 14.05 1.12
N ASP A 11 8.88 14.67 -0.05
CA ASP A 11 7.98 14.39 -1.16
C ASP A 11 8.14 12.95 -1.67
N ILE A 12 9.38 12.43 -1.70
CA ILE A 12 9.65 11.02 -2.03
C ILE A 12 9.02 10.08 -0.98
N GLN A 13 9.13 10.39 0.31
CA GLN A 13 8.55 9.55 1.36
C GLN A 13 7.02 9.56 1.32
N ARG A 14 6.40 10.73 1.06
CA ARG A 14 4.95 10.84 0.88
C ARG A 14 4.46 10.04 -0.32
N TRP A 15 5.19 10.10 -1.44
CA TRP A 15 4.88 9.28 -2.61
C TRP A 15 4.98 7.78 -2.29
N LYS A 16 6.06 7.33 -1.65
CA LYS A 16 6.23 5.93 -1.24
C LYS A 16 5.13 5.46 -0.30
N LEU A 17 4.73 6.30 0.66
CA LEU A 17 3.64 5.98 1.57
C LEU A 17 2.32 5.81 0.83
N ARG A 18 2.01 6.71 -0.11
CA ARG A 18 0.79 6.63 -0.93
C ARG A 18 0.77 5.35 -1.77
N ASP A 19 1.91 5.02 -2.38
CA ASP A 19 2.06 3.81 -3.19
C ASP A 19 1.89 2.54 -2.34
N ALA A 20 2.58 2.47 -1.20
CA ALA A 20 2.45 1.35 -0.26
C ALA A 20 1.02 1.19 0.27
N ALA A 21 0.33 2.29 0.58
CA ALA A 21 -1.05 2.26 1.04
C ALA A 21 -2.01 1.73 -0.03
N ARG A 22 -1.80 2.09 -1.31
CA ARG A 22 -2.54 1.51 -2.45
C ARG A 22 -2.24 0.03 -2.65
N GLN A 23 -0.99 -0.38 -2.54
CA GLN A 23 -0.62 -1.80 -2.62
C GLN A 23 -1.27 -2.62 -1.50
N LEU A 24 -1.33 -2.07 -0.28
CA LEU A 24 -2.02 -2.71 0.84
C LEU A 24 -3.51 -2.88 0.56
N GLU A 25 -4.17 -1.84 0.04
CA GLU A 25 -5.58 -1.94 -0.37
C GLU A 25 -5.78 -3.03 -1.44
N ALA A 26 -4.91 -3.11 -2.45
CA ALA A 26 -4.97 -4.17 -3.45
C ALA A 26 -4.85 -5.57 -2.84
N GLN A 27 -3.92 -5.77 -1.89
CA GLN A 27 -3.78 -7.06 -1.19
C GLN A 27 -5.04 -7.39 -0.37
N PHE A 28 -5.59 -6.42 0.33
CA PHE A 28 -6.82 -6.60 1.08
C PHE A 28 -8.01 -6.98 0.17
N LEU A 29 -8.17 -6.27 -0.94
CA LEU A 29 -9.23 -6.55 -1.92
C LEU A 29 -9.06 -7.92 -2.56
N HIS A 30 -7.84 -8.35 -2.85
CA HIS A 30 -7.57 -9.70 -3.36
C HIS A 30 -8.02 -10.77 -2.35
N GLN A 31 -7.69 -10.59 -1.07
CA GLN A 31 -8.11 -11.50 -0.01
C GLN A 31 -9.63 -11.50 0.19
N LEU A 32 -10.27 -10.32 0.06
CA LEU A 32 -11.72 -10.19 0.11
C LEU A 32 -12.40 -10.93 -1.05
N LEU A 33 -11.93 -10.73 -2.28
CA LEU A 33 -12.41 -11.44 -3.47
C LEU A 33 -12.28 -12.96 -3.32
N ARG A 34 -11.12 -13.41 -2.83
CA ARG A 34 -10.86 -14.82 -2.56
C ARG A 34 -11.78 -15.38 -1.47
N ALA A 35 -12.04 -14.62 -0.41
CA ALA A 35 -12.97 -15.01 0.65
C ALA A 35 -14.42 -15.11 0.14
N MET A 36 -14.88 -14.12 -0.64
CA MET A 36 -16.20 -14.17 -1.29
C MET A 36 -16.32 -15.36 -2.24
N ARG A 37 -15.27 -15.67 -3.01
CA ARG A 37 -15.30 -16.80 -3.95
C ARG A 37 -15.39 -18.16 -3.24
N ARG A 38 -14.85 -18.28 -2.03
CA ARG A 38 -14.97 -19.51 -1.21
C ARG A 38 -16.42 -19.80 -0.79
N THR A 39 -17.32 -18.82 -0.80
CA THR A 39 -18.74 -19.04 -0.48
C THR A 39 -19.54 -19.57 -1.67
N ILE A 40 -18.97 -19.57 -2.88
CA ILE A 40 -19.61 -20.13 -4.07
C ILE A 40 -19.43 -21.64 -4.06
N VAL A 41 -20.53 -22.40 -4.14
CA VAL A 41 -20.48 -23.87 -4.27
C VAL A 41 -19.83 -24.22 -5.62
N ARG A 42 -18.66 -24.86 -5.58
CA ARG A 42 -17.93 -25.25 -6.80
C ARG A 42 -18.11 -26.75 -7.06
N THR A 43 -18.49 -27.09 -8.29
CA THR A 43 -18.29 -28.45 -8.81
C THR A 43 -16.80 -28.63 -9.14
N GLN A 44 -16.34 -29.87 -9.37
CA GLN A 44 -14.92 -30.17 -9.54
C GLN A 44 -14.21 -29.20 -10.50
N SER A 45 -13.32 -28.35 -9.95
CA SER A 45 -12.50 -27.44 -10.72
C SER A 45 -11.06 -27.97 -10.80
N SER A 46 -10.44 -27.93 -11.97
CA SER A 46 -9.03 -28.27 -12.10
C SER A 46 -8.12 -27.26 -11.37
N TYR A 47 -6.91 -27.69 -11.02
CA TYR A 47 -5.88 -26.82 -10.42
C TYR A 47 -5.56 -25.60 -11.31
N ALA A 48 -5.48 -25.80 -12.63
CA ALA A 48 -5.22 -24.73 -13.59
C ALA A 48 -6.30 -23.63 -13.54
N VAL A 49 -7.57 -24.02 -13.41
CA VAL A 49 -8.68 -23.06 -13.28
C VAL A 49 -8.57 -22.27 -11.98
N GLN A 50 -8.19 -22.92 -10.88
CA GLN A 50 -7.98 -22.22 -9.60
C GLN A 50 -6.86 -21.18 -9.71
N MET A 51 -5.72 -21.55 -10.30
CA MET A 51 -4.60 -20.64 -10.49
C MET A 51 -4.97 -19.44 -11.36
N TYR A 52 -5.61 -19.68 -12.51
CA TYR A 52 -6.04 -18.60 -13.40
C TYR A 52 -7.06 -17.66 -12.72
N THR A 53 -7.97 -18.24 -11.92
CA THR A 53 -8.95 -17.46 -11.17
C THR A 53 -8.28 -16.57 -10.13
N ASP A 54 -7.29 -17.09 -9.40
CA ASP A 54 -6.53 -16.33 -8.40
C ASP A 54 -5.77 -15.16 -9.05
N MET A 55 -5.12 -15.41 -10.20
CA MET A 55 -4.46 -14.35 -10.99
C MET A 55 -5.46 -13.28 -11.48
N THR A 56 -6.66 -13.71 -11.86
CA THR A 56 -7.74 -12.80 -12.28
C THR A 56 -8.22 -11.94 -11.11
N ASP A 57 -8.43 -12.54 -9.95
CA ASP A 57 -8.83 -11.83 -8.72
C ASP A 57 -7.75 -10.83 -8.29
N GLU A 58 -6.48 -11.17 -8.43
CA GLU A 58 -5.35 -10.27 -8.14
C GLU A 58 -5.29 -9.08 -9.11
N ALA A 59 -5.47 -9.31 -10.42
CA ALA A 59 -5.52 -8.24 -11.41
C ALA A 59 -6.70 -7.29 -11.16
N LEU A 60 -7.87 -7.85 -10.86
CA LEU A 60 -9.05 -7.08 -10.49
C LEU A 60 -8.80 -6.24 -9.24
N ALA A 61 -8.24 -6.83 -8.18
CA ALA A 61 -7.93 -6.13 -6.94
C ALA A 61 -7.00 -4.93 -7.15
N ARG A 62 -5.97 -5.08 -7.99
CA ARG A 62 -5.07 -3.97 -8.37
C ARG A 62 -5.82 -2.84 -9.08
N GLN A 63 -6.70 -3.18 -10.03
CA GLN A 63 -7.48 -2.18 -10.76
C GLN A 63 -8.45 -1.45 -9.82
N LEU A 64 -9.10 -2.18 -8.90
CA LEU A 64 -10.00 -1.61 -7.91
C LEU A 64 -9.27 -0.66 -6.95
N ALA A 65 -8.08 -1.03 -6.47
CA ALA A 65 -7.27 -0.16 -5.62
C ALA A 65 -6.78 1.13 -6.33
N GLN A 66 -6.62 1.09 -7.66
CA GLN A 66 -6.29 2.29 -8.45
C GLN A 66 -7.47 3.23 -8.65
N SER A 67 -8.70 2.72 -8.61
CA SER A 67 -9.92 3.51 -8.83
C SER A 67 -10.26 4.46 -7.66
N ASP A 68 -9.53 4.39 -6.54
CA ASP A 68 -9.76 5.11 -5.29
C ASP A 68 -11.22 4.96 -4.75
N GLN A 69 -12.00 3.98 -5.24
CA GLN A 69 -13.42 3.77 -4.88
C GLN A 69 -13.63 3.12 -3.51
N PHE A 70 -12.70 2.26 -3.06
CA PHE A 70 -12.81 1.60 -1.75
C PHE A 70 -12.29 2.47 -0.60
N GLY A 71 -11.32 3.34 -0.87
CA GLY A 71 -10.88 4.38 0.06
C GLY A 71 -10.07 3.91 1.26
N LEU A 72 -9.77 2.62 1.40
CA LEU A 72 -8.94 2.07 2.46
C LEU A 72 -7.49 2.56 2.30
N GLY A 73 -6.94 2.51 1.08
CA GLY A 73 -5.59 3.00 0.80
C GLY A 73 -5.45 4.50 1.10
N LYS A 74 -6.48 5.26 0.75
CA LYS A 74 -6.58 6.69 1.08
C LYS A 74 -6.62 6.92 2.60
N LEU A 75 -7.45 6.18 3.32
CA LEU A 75 -7.55 6.27 4.78
C LEU A 75 -6.21 5.96 5.46
N VAL A 76 -5.53 4.90 5.03
CA VAL A 76 -4.21 4.52 5.55
C VAL A 76 -3.19 5.64 5.30
N TYR A 77 -3.16 6.18 4.08
CA TYR A 77 -2.29 7.32 3.75
C TYR A 77 -2.59 8.54 4.64
N GLU A 78 -3.86 8.91 4.80
CA GLU A 78 -4.27 10.05 5.63
C GLU A 78 -3.86 9.88 7.08
N LYS A 79 -3.99 8.68 7.64
CA LYS A 79 -3.59 8.39 9.03
C LYS A 79 -2.09 8.34 9.24
N LEU A 80 -1.32 7.92 8.23
CA LEU A 80 0.13 7.75 8.35
C LEU A 80 0.93 8.96 7.87
N SER A 81 0.38 9.78 6.98
CA SER A 81 1.06 10.96 6.43
C SER A 81 1.60 11.97 7.46
N PRO A 82 0.96 12.19 8.63
CA PRO A 82 1.52 13.09 9.65
C PRO A 82 2.81 12.56 10.26
N TYR A 83 3.00 11.24 10.32
CA TYR A 83 4.18 10.60 10.93
C TYR A 83 5.41 10.63 10.02
N VAL A 84 5.23 10.86 8.72
CA VAL A 84 6.34 11.00 7.76
C VAL A 84 7.16 12.26 8.07
N GLN A 85 6.54 13.29 8.65
CA GLN A 85 7.20 14.55 9.02
C GLN A 85 8.02 14.43 10.31
N THR A 86 7.58 13.59 11.26
CA THR A 86 8.17 13.48 12.60
C THR A 86 9.48 12.70 12.62
N LEU A 87 9.73 11.86 11.61
CA LEU A 87 10.94 11.03 11.53
C LEU A 87 12.23 11.86 11.34
N GLU A 88 12.17 13.04 10.73
CA GLU A 88 13.35 13.92 10.62
C GLU A 88 13.63 14.73 11.90
N THR A 89 12.60 15.14 12.66
CA THR A 89 12.82 15.87 13.94
C THR A 89 13.59 15.02 14.95
N VAL A 90 13.42 13.70 14.91
CA VAL A 90 14.13 12.75 15.79
C VAL A 90 15.54 12.43 15.27
N LEU A 91 15.76 12.45 13.95
CA LEU A 91 17.06 12.12 13.35
C LEU A 91 18.01 13.33 13.18
N GLY A 92 17.48 14.56 13.15
CA GLY A 92 18.28 15.80 13.07
C GLY A 92 18.61 16.47 14.41
N GLY A 93 18.25 15.85 15.54
CA GLY A 93 18.31 16.45 16.87
C GLY A 93 19.50 16.06 17.76
N ASN A 94 20.37 15.15 17.36
CA ASN A 94 21.40 14.56 18.24
C ASN A 94 22.86 14.85 17.84
N GLU A 95 23.13 15.93 17.07
CA GLU A 95 24.52 16.29 16.70
C GLU A 95 25.04 17.59 17.35
N ASN A 96 24.25 18.28 18.20
CA ASN A 96 24.63 19.59 18.75
C ASN A 96 24.63 19.69 20.29
N GLU A 97 24.95 18.61 21.02
CA GLU A 97 25.27 18.69 22.46
C GLU A 97 26.52 17.87 22.77
N GLN A 98 27.70 18.49 22.58
CA GLN A 98 28.90 18.34 23.43
C GLN A 98 30.10 19.11 22.82
N THR A 99 30.18 20.40 23.11
CA THR A 99 31.43 21.13 23.36
C THR A 99 31.17 22.19 24.41
#